data_AF-A0A1I5L1F6-F1
#
_entry.id   AF-A0A1I5L1F6-F1
#
_cell.length_a   1.000
_cell.length_b   1.000
_cell.length_c   1.000
_cell.angle_alpha   90.00
_cell.angle_beta   90.00
_cell.angle_gamma   90.00
#
_symmetry.space_group_name_H-M   'P 1'
#
loop_
_entity.id
_entity.type
_entity.pdbx_description
1 polymer ?
#
loop_
_entity_poly.entity_id
_entity_poly.type
_entity_poly.pdbx_seq_one_letter_code
_entity_poly.pdbx_strand_id
1 'polypeptide(L)'
;MANAIHTTRRSLLASLPALGLAPAAAMSATAQDPVPEYFRRWKEAMEAWNQHDEATPESAHLWDEHCRFEKLLCTTRPTTMAGLIAQIEFILHPQGLGDYALGNMWEDLDRKLVENMVAGAKEMAA
;
A
#
# COMPACT_ATOMS: atom_id res chain seq x y z
N MET A 1 -10.14 -1.38 60.53
CA MET A 1 -9.61 -2.75 60.45
C MET A 1 -8.72 -2.84 59.22
N ALA A 2 -7.42 -3.06 59.42
CA ALA A 2 -6.44 -3.27 58.36
C ALA A 2 -6.35 -4.76 58.02
N ASN A 3 -6.20 -5.09 56.74
CA ASN A 3 -5.10 -5.91 56.22
C ASN A 3 -5.26 -6.17 54.72
N ALA A 4 -4.36 -5.58 53.95
CA ALA A 4 -3.98 -6.09 52.63
C ALA A 4 -3.09 -7.33 52.83
N ILE A 5 -3.37 -8.41 52.12
CA ILE A 5 -2.43 -9.53 51.99
C ILE A 5 -2.30 -9.91 50.51
N HIS A 6 -1.13 -9.50 49.99
CA HIS A 6 -0.42 -9.95 48.81
C HIS A 6 -0.79 -11.34 48.28
N THR A 7 -1.28 -11.41 47.04
CA THR A 7 -1.16 -12.62 46.22
C THR A 7 0.20 -12.60 45.52
N THR A 8 1.17 -13.18 46.22
CA THR A 8 2.45 -13.75 45.82
C THR A 8 2.71 -13.86 44.31
N ARG A 9 3.65 -13.05 43.81
CA ARG A 9 4.41 -13.32 42.57
C ARG A 9 5.27 -14.56 42.81
N ARG A 10 4.80 -15.75 42.40
CA ARG A 10 5.54 -17.00 42.49
C ARG A 10 5.98 -17.46 41.09
N SER A 11 7.23 -17.12 40.81
CA SER A 11 8.25 -17.89 40.07
C SER A 11 7.78 -18.98 39.11
N LEU A 12 7.90 -18.70 37.82
CA LEU A 12 8.13 -19.70 36.78
C LEU A 12 9.42 -19.34 36.04
N LEU A 13 10.56 -19.49 36.72
CA LEU A 13 11.86 -19.68 36.07
C LEU A 13 11.97 -21.18 35.76
N ALA A 14 11.45 -21.58 34.60
CA ALA A 14 11.64 -22.91 34.06
C ALA A 14 12.49 -22.80 32.79
N SER A 15 13.77 -23.14 32.96
CA SER A 15 14.66 -23.78 31.97
C SER A 15 14.33 -23.56 30.48
N LEU A 16 15.01 -22.59 29.85
CA LEU A 16 15.14 -22.59 28.40
C LEU A 16 16.43 -23.33 28.01
N PRO A 17 16.36 -24.36 27.15
CA PRO A 17 17.55 -24.96 26.58
C PRO A 17 18.27 -23.92 25.72
N ALA A 18 19.61 -23.94 25.76
CA ALA A 18 20.47 -23.17 24.88
C ALA A 18 20.27 -23.65 23.43
N LEU A 19 19.22 -23.13 22.78
CA LEU A 19 19.03 -23.23 21.34
C LEU A 19 20.10 -22.35 20.68
N GLY A 20 20.97 -23.02 19.93
CA GLY A 20 22.11 -22.44 19.27
C GLY A 20 21.76 -21.16 18.52
N LEU A 21 22.71 -20.22 18.55
CA LEU A 21 22.77 -19.07 17.69
C LEU A 21 22.77 -19.55 16.23
N ALA A 22 21.59 -19.75 15.67
CA ALA A 22 21.43 -19.70 14.23
C ALA A 22 21.80 -18.27 13.83
N PRO A 23 22.76 -18.05 12.92
CA PRO A 23 22.94 -16.73 12.36
C PRO A 23 21.61 -16.36 11.74
N ALA A 24 20.97 -15.31 12.27
CA ALA A 24 19.85 -14.67 11.61
C ALA A 24 20.38 -14.24 10.25
N ALA A 25 20.09 -15.06 9.23
CA ALA A 25 20.22 -14.64 7.86
C ALA A 25 19.31 -13.43 7.75
N ALA A 26 19.89 -12.24 7.86
CA ALA A 26 19.26 -11.01 7.46
C ALA A 26 19.01 -11.18 5.96
N MET A 27 17.86 -11.77 5.63
CA MET A 27 17.29 -11.70 4.30
C MET A 27 17.20 -10.21 4.02
N SER A 28 18.13 -9.71 3.20
CA SER A 28 17.99 -8.40 2.60
C SER A 28 16.66 -8.44 1.86
N ALA A 29 15.62 -7.88 2.46
CA ALA A 29 14.36 -7.63 1.79
C ALA A 29 14.70 -6.65 0.67
N THR A 30 14.95 -7.18 -0.53
CA THR A 30 14.97 -6.38 -1.74
C THR A 30 13.65 -5.62 -1.74
N ALA A 31 13.71 -4.30 -1.62
CA ALA A 31 12.51 -3.48 -1.59
C ALA A 31 11.74 -3.73 -2.89
N GLN A 32 10.65 -4.48 -2.80
CA GLN A 32 9.80 -4.78 -3.94
C GLN A 32 9.10 -3.50 -4.38
N ASP A 33 9.05 -3.26 -5.68
CA ASP A 33 8.30 -2.15 -6.26
C ASP A 33 6.83 -2.23 -5.80
N PRO A 34 6.31 -1.23 -5.07
CA PRO A 34 4.96 -1.30 -4.53
C PRO A 34 3.89 -0.91 -5.55
N VAL A 35 4.27 -0.30 -6.68
CA VAL A 35 3.34 0.25 -7.68
C VAL A 35 2.38 -0.81 -8.25
N PRO A 36 2.81 -2.04 -8.59
CA PRO A 36 1.88 -3.09 -9.05
C PRO A 36 0.80 -3.45 -8.02
N GLU A 37 1.16 -3.47 -6.73
CA GLU A 37 0.21 -3.76 -5.66
C GLU A 37 -0.79 -2.62 -5.47
N TYR A 38 -0.34 -1.36 -5.57
CA TYR A 38 -1.25 -0.21 -5.54
C TYR A 38 -2.26 -0.27 -6.69
N PHE A 39 -1.83 -0.66 -7.90
CA PHE A 39 -2.75 -0.82 -9.03
C PHE A 39 -3.78 -1.93 -8.81
N ARG A 40 -3.35 -3.08 -8.29
CA ARG A 40 -4.27 -4.17 -7.95
C ARG A 40 -5.32 -3.70 -6.95
N ARG A 41 -4.90 -3.04 -5.87
CA ARG A 41 -5.79 -2.56 -4.81
C ARG A 41 -6.75 -1.46 -5.29
N TRP A 42 -6.27 -0.57 -6.14
CA TRP A 42 -7.09 0.44 -6.78
C TRP A 42 -8.22 -0.19 -7.60
N LYS A 43 -7.93 -1.23 -8.39
CA LYS A 43 -8.94 -1.97 -9.16
C LYS A 43 -9.96 -2.67 -8.25
N GLU A 44 -9.50 -3.30 -7.17
CA GLU A 44 -10.36 -3.98 -6.20
C GLU A 44 -11.33 -3.00 -5.52
N ALA A 45 -10.85 -1.83 -5.12
CA ALA A 45 -11.69 -0.79 -4.53
C ALA A 45 -12.75 -0.28 -5.52
N MET A 46 -12.38 -0.09 -6.79
CA MET A 46 -13.33 0.31 -7.85
C MET A 46 -14.37 -0.74 -8.15
N GLU A 47 -13.95 -2.00 -8.30
CA GLU A 47 -14.87 -3.10 -8.56
C GLU A 47 -15.85 -3.29 -7.40
N ALA A 48 -15.35 -3.20 -6.16
CA ALA A 48 -16.18 -3.23 -4.98
C ALA A 48 -17.15 -2.03 -4.94
N TRP A 49 -16.68 -0.80 -5.15
CA TRP A 49 -17.54 0.39 -5.16
C TRP A 49 -18.72 0.24 -6.12
N ASN A 50 -18.49 -0.30 -7.33
CA ASN A 50 -19.54 -0.53 -8.33
C ASN A 50 -20.60 -1.57 -7.92
N GLN A 51 -20.37 -2.33 -6.84
CA GLN A 51 -21.29 -3.35 -6.32
C GLN A 51 -22.08 -2.87 -5.09
N HIS A 52 -21.79 -1.68 -4.56
CA HIS A 52 -22.42 -1.15 -3.36
C HIS A 52 -23.39 0.00 -3.66
N ASP A 53 -24.41 0.14 -2.82
CA ASP A 53 -25.28 1.31 -2.85
C ASP A 53 -24.48 2.58 -2.47
N GLU A 54 -24.73 3.65 -3.22
CA GLU A 54 -24.17 4.97 -2.94
C GLU A 54 -24.63 5.47 -1.56
N ALA A 55 -23.79 6.31 -0.93
CA ALA A 55 -24.04 6.95 0.36
C ALA A 55 -24.20 5.99 1.56
N THR A 56 -23.54 4.83 1.51
CA THR A 56 -23.35 3.93 2.65
C THR A 56 -21.96 4.16 3.28
N PRO A 57 -21.77 3.84 4.57
CA PRO A 57 -20.43 3.86 5.17
C PRO A 57 -19.43 2.98 4.41
N GLU A 58 -19.89 1.84 3.90
CA GLU A 58 -19.10 0.90 3.12
C GLU A 58 -18.67 1.50 1.79
N SER A 59 -19.59 2.13 1.04
CA SER A 59 -19.21 2.81 -0.20
C SER A 59 -18.24 3.94 0.13
N ALA A 60 -18.52 4.81 1.10
CA ALA A 60 -17.58 5.89 1.49
C ALA A 60 -16.15 5.38 1.78
N HIS A 61 -16.02 4.25 2.48
CA HIS A 61 -14.71 3.64 2.73
C HIS A 61 -14.03 3.15 1.44
N LEU A 62 -14.76 2.51 0.54
CA LEU A 62 -14.24 2.05 -0.75
C LEU A 62 -13.78 3.22 -1.63
N TRP A 63 -14.49 4.35 -1.57
CA TRP A 63 -14.09 5.59 -2.23
C TRP A 63 -12.78 6.14 -1.67
N ASP A 64 -12.65 6.20 -0.34
CA ASP A 64 -11.41 6.66 0.30
C ASP A 64 -10.22 5.76 -0.07
N GLU A 65 -10.41 4.44 -0.09
CA GLU A 65 -9.38 3.49 -0.53
C GLU A 65 -9.03 3.69 -2.01
N HIS A 66 -10.02 3.86 -2.88
CA HIS A 66 -9.82 4.16 -4.30
C HIS A 66 -8.96 5.43 -4.46
N CYS A 67 -9.34 6.55 -3.84
CA CYS A 67 -8.58 7.80 -3.90
C CYS A 67 -7.17 7.65 -3.31
N ARG A 68 -7.03 6.90 -2.21
CA ARG A 68 -5.73 6.65 -1.57
C ARG A 68 -4.78 5.92 -2.53
N PHE A 69 -5.23 4.84 -3.16
CA PHE A 69 -4.39 4.06 -4.07
C PHE A 69 -4.14 4.80 -5.39
N GLU A 70 -5.08 5.58 -5.89
CA GLU A 70 -4.86 6.49 -7.02
C GLU A 70 -3.71 7.46 -6.72
N LYS A 71 -3.75 8.12 -5.56
CA LYS A 71 -2.70 9.04 -5.13
C LYS A 71 -1.36 8.34 -5.01
N LEU A 72 -1.32 7.14 -4.43
CA LEU A 72 -0.09 6.34 -4.34
C LEU A 72 0.44 5.96 -5.72
N LEU A 73 -0.41 5.55 -6.66
CA LEU A 73 -0.02 5.26 -8.04
C LEU A 73 0.59 6.48 -8.72
N CYS A 74 -0.01 7.64 -8.56
CA CYS A 74 0.44 8.86 -9.22
C CYS A 74 1.70 9.46 -8.59
N THR A 75 1.93 9.22 -7.30
CA THR A 75 3.03 9.86 -6.54
C THR A 75 4.20 8.94 -6.25
N THR A 76 4.08 7.64 -6.52
CA THR A 76 5.17 6.68 -6.33
C THR A 76 5.91 6.45 -7.64
N ARG A 77 7.23 6.66 -7.60
CA ARG A 77 8.12 6.34 -8.72
C ARG A 77 8.27 4.82 -8.84
N PRO A 78 8.07 4.23 -10.04
CA PRO A 78 8.30 2.81 -10.25
C PRO A 78 9.80 2.52 -10.24
N THR A 79 10.19 1.42 -9.60
CA THR A 79 11.59 0.94 -9.55
C THR A 79 11.81 -0.31 -10.40
N THR A 80 10.75 -0.84 -11.01
CA THR A 80 10.77 -1.99 -11.90
C THR A 80 9.91 -1.73 -13.14
N MET A 81 10.17 -2.46 -14.22
CA MET A 81 9.33 -2.42 -15.43
C MET A 81 7.87 -2.82 -15.12
N ALA A 82 7.66 -3.74 -14.18
CA ALA A 82 6.31 -4.12 -13.76
C ALA A 82 5.55 -2.95 -13.12
N GLY A 83 6.20 -2.12 -12.31
CA GLY A 83 5.61 -0.90 -11.77
C GLY A 83 5.30 0.13 -12.84
N LEU A 84 6.22 0.32 -13.80
CA LEU A 84 5.98 1.24 -14.93
C LEU A 84 4.79 0.77 -15.79
N ILE A 85 4.70 -0.53 -16.08
CA ILE A 85 3.57 -1.12 -16.79
C ILE A 85 2.26 -0.90 -16.01
N ALA A 86 2.25 -1.11 -14.69
CA ALA A 86 1.05 -0.89 -13.88
C ALA A 86 0.56 0.57 -13.93
N GLN A 87 1.47 1.56 -13.99
CA GLN A 87 1.10 2.96 -14.20
C GLN A 87 0.56 3.23 -15.61
N ILE A 88 1.10 2.59 -16.65
CA ILE A 88 0.57 2.67 -18.01
C ILE A 88 -0.83 2.04 -18.08
N GLU A 89 -1.01 0.87 -17.48
CA GLU A 89 -2.30 0.19 -17.41
C GLU A 89 -3.34 1.01 -16.65
N PHE A 90 -2.93 1.73 -15.59
CA PHE A 90 -3.79 2.69 -14.90
C PHE A 90 -4.25 3.84 -15.82
N ILE A 91 -3.37 4.39 -16.66
CA ILE A 91 -3.74 5.43 -17.65
C ILE A 91 -4.70 4.89 -18.70
N LEU A 92 -4.48 3.66 -19.17
CA LEU A 92 -5.29 3.04 -20.21
C LEU A 92 -6.61 2.46 -19.69
N HIS A 93 -6.77 2.33 -18.38
CA HIS A 93 -7.97 1.78 -17.78
C HIS A 93 -9.17 2.70 -18.05
N PRO A 94 -10.35 2.19 -18.46
CA PRO A 94 -11.50 3.03 -18.76
C PRO A 94 -11.90 3.96 -17.63
N GLN A 95 -11.87 3.46 -16.39
CA GLN A 95 -12.16 4.23 -15.18
C GLN A 95 -10.89 4.80 -14.51
N GLY A 96 -9.77 4.79 -15.23
CA GLY A 96 -8.47 5.22 -14.74
C GLY A 96 -8.30 6.74 -14.80
N LEU A 97 -7.12 7.18 -15.19
CA LEU A 97 -6.78 8.61 -15.27
C LEU A 97 -7.70 9.35 -16.26
N GLY A 98 -8.66 10.12 -15.74
CA GLY A 98 -9.45 11.08 -16.54
C GLY A 98 -10.96 11.10 -16.28
N ASP A 99 -11.54 9.98 -15.82
CA ASP A 99 -13.00 9.86 -15.73
C ASP A 99 -13.60 10.41 -14.42
N TYR A 100 -12.84 10.37 -13.33
CA TYR A 100 -13.23 11.01 -12.06
C TYR A 100 -12.25 12.15 -11.75
N ALA A 101 -12.70 13.37 -12.02
CA ALA A 101 -11.91 14.60 -12.04
C ALA A 101 -11.33 15.06 -10.68
N LEU A 102 -11.35 14.22 -9.63
CA LEU A 102 -11.00 14.62 -8.27
C LEU A 102 -9.50 14.56 -7.99
N GLY A 103 -8.78 13.53 -8.46
CA GLY A 103 -7.31 13.48 -8.36
C GLY A 103 -6.60 14.40 -9.36
N ASN A 104 -7.08 14.42 -10.60
CA ASN A 104 -6.41 15.08 -11.71
C ASN A 104 -6.55 16.62 -11.71
N MET A 105 -7.69 17.17 -11.30
CA MET A 105 -7.87 18.64 -11.32
C MET A 105 -7.47 19.33 -10.02
N TRP A 106 -7.42 18.63 -8.88
CA TRP A 106 -7.23 19.26 -7.57
C TRP A 106 -5.82 19.08 -7.00
N GLU A 107 -5.08 18.05 -7.42
CA GLU A 107 -3.76 17.73 -6.86
C GLU A 107 -2.65 17.55 -7.90
N ASP A 108 -2.87 17.89 -9.18
CA ASP A 108 -1.91 17.68 -10.28
C ASP A 108 -1.40 16.21 -10.37
N LEU A 109 -2.27 15.23 -10.10
CA LEU A 109 -1.85 13.82 -10.06
C LEU A 109 -1.42 13.29 -11.43
N ASP A 110 -2.02 13.78 -12.51
CA ASP A 110 -1.62 13.49 -13.90
C ASP A 110 -0.16 13.90 -14.17
N ARG A 111 0.20 15.14 -13.81
CA ARG A 111 1.57 15.64 -13.95
C ARG A 111 2.53 14.80 -13.11
N LYS A 112 2.19 14.54 -11.85
CA LYS A 112 3.03 13.75 -10.93
C LYS A 112 3.23 12.31 -11.43
N LEU A 113 2.18 11.70 -11.96
CA LEU A 113 2.24 10.37 -12.54
C LEU A 113 3.24 10.33 -13.71
N VAL A 114 3.09 11.24 -14.67
CA VAL A 114 4.00 11.31 -15.83
C VAL A 114 5.44 11.62 -15.41
N GLU A 115 5.64 12.57 -14.49
CA GLU A 115 6.97 12.89 -13.95
C GLU A 115 7.64 11.68 -13.30
N ASN A 116 6.89 10.92 -12.48
CA ASN A 116 7.36 9.71 -11.83
C ASN A 116 7.67 8.59 -12.81
N MET A 117 6.81 8.37 -13.80
CA MET A 117 7.03 7.38 -14.86
C MET A 117 8.30 7.69 -15.65
N VAL A 118 8.49 8.95 -16.05
CA VAL A 118 9.69 9.38 -16.78
C VAL A 118 10.95 9.22 -15.92
N ALA A 119 10.89 9.59 -14.64
CA ALA A 119 12.01 9.44 -13.72
C ALA A 119 12.38 7.96 -13.52
N GLY A 120 11.40 7.10 -13.25
CA GLY A 120 11.62 5.66 -13.10
C GLY A 120 12.16 5.01 -14.38
N ALA A 121 11.60 5.37 -15.54
CA ALA A 121 12.07 4.84 -16.83
C ALA A 121 13.54 5.22 -17.12
N LYS A 122 13.95 6.45 -16.77
CA LYS A 122 15.35 6.90 -16.92
C LYS A 122 16.30 6.09 -16.02
N GLU A 123 15.89 5.81 -14.79
CA GLU A 123 16.70 5.00 -13.86
C GLU A 123 16.82 3.55 -14.32
N MET A 124 15.76 2.96 -14.86
CA MET A 124 15.79 1.60 -15.41
C MET A 124 16.65 1.46 -16.68
N ALA A 125 16.85 2.56 -17.40
CA ALA A 125 17.64 2.60 -18.63
C ALA A 125 19.12 2.96 -18.41
N ALA A 126 19.51 3.31 -17.19
CA ALA A 126 20.88 3.69 -16.81
C ALA A 126 21.70 2.46 -16.35
#